data_AF-A0A968LQ33-F1
#
_entry.id   AF-A0A968LQ33-F1
#
_cell.length_a   1.000
_cell.length_b   1.000
_cell.length_c   1.000
_cell.angle_alpha   90.00
_cell.angle_beta   90.00
_cell.angle_gamma   90.00
#
_symmetry.space_group_name_H-M   'P 1'
#
loop_
_entity.id
_entity.type
_entity.pdbx_description
1 polymer ?
#
loop_
_entity_poly.entity_id
_entity_poly.type
_entity_poly.pdbx_seq_one_letter_code
_entity_poly.pdbx_strand_id
1 'polypeptide(L)'
;MQVDRDIQALEVAIAQMVQRQEQLQKTYLQAIAPALRNRLFQAIFLFCTQNCPEAFLSLSAIERCTLQRELREIGGRAAERLHTSSLPSTDSIDAALSEVLGQSLSESQELLSRYQISAPGQHIQLATMEIETGDRTLMTLRGELRVLSARHAQHLEQLRKKQWLKVVATAEEAWRTAWVDPSD
;
A
#
# COMPACT_ATOMS: atom_id res chain seq x y z
N MET A 1 -21.95 33.42 1.23
CA MET A 1 -22.56 33.07 -0.08
C MET A 1 -22.79 31.55 -0.15
N GLN A 2 -23.68 31.04 -1.03
CA GLN A 2 -23.88 29.59 -1.18
C GLN A 2 -22.58 28.85 -1.53
N VAL A 3 -21.73 29.45 -2.37
CA VAL A 3 -20.43 28.90 -2.77
C VAL A 3 -19.48 28.74 -1.57
N ASP A 4 -19.51 29.64 -0.57
CA ASP A 4 -18.68 29.50 0.64
C ASP A 4 -19.11 28.30 1.49
N ARG A 5 -20.43 28.09 1.63
CA ARG A 5 -20.98 26.95 2.36
C ARG A 5 -20.62 25.63 1.67
N ASP A 6 -20.70 25.60 0.33
CA ASP A 6 -20.30 24.43 -0.47
C ASP A 6 -18.80 24.11 -0.31
N ILE A 7 -17.93 25.14 -0.34
CA ILE A 7 -16.47 25.00 -0.12
C ILE A 7 -16.22 24.43 1.27
N GLN A 8 -16.81 25.00 2.31
CA GLN A 8 -16.63 24.55 3.69
C GLN A 8 -17.12 23.10 3.88
N ALA A 9 -18.25 22.73 3.26
CA ALA A 9 -18.75 21.37 3.30
C ALA A 9 -17.79 20.37 2.63
N LEU A 10 -17.19 20.75 1.49
CA LEU A 10 -16.18 19.92 0.80
C LEU A 10 -14.90 19.78 1.63
N GLU A 11 -14.42 20.86 2.26
CA GLU A 11 -13.23 20.82 3.13
C GLU A 11 -13.43 19.88 4.32
N VAL A 12 -14.59 19.95 4.98
CA VAL A 12 -14.95 19.04 6.07
C VAL A 12 -15.04 17.59 5.58
N ALA A 13 -15.66 17.35 4.44
CA ALA A 13 -15.76 16.01 3.86
C ALA A 13 -14.37 15.43 3.53
N ILE A 14 -13.50 16.23 2.91
CA ILE A 14 -12.11 15.84 2.61
C ILE A 14 -11.35 15.49 3.90
N ALA A 15 -11.43 16.32 4.94
CA ALA A 15 -10.76 16.06 6.20
C ALA A 15 -11.20 14.73 6.85
N GLN A 16 -12.51 14.43 6.83
CA GLN A 16 -13.04 13.16 7.33
C GLN A 16 -12.58 11.96 6.47
N MET A 17 -12.47 12.14 5.16
CA MET A 17 -11.99 11.08 4.27
C MET A 17 -10.52 10.79 4.47
N VAL A 18 -9.68 11.80 4.69
CA VAL A 18 -8.26 11.62 5.02
C VAL A 18 -8.11 10.81 6.30
N GLN A 19 -8.83 11.18 7.38
CA GLN A 19 -8.80 10.40 8.63
C GLN A 19 -9.23 8.94 8.43
N ARG A 20 -10.27 8.71 7.63
CA ARG A 20 -10.72 7.34 7.33
C ARG A 20 -9.71 6.57 6.48
N GLN A 21 -9.03 7.23 5.53
CA GLN A 21 -7.96 6.60 4.74
C GLN A 21 -6.80 6.17 5.63
N GLU A 22 -6.33 7.04 6.52
CA GLU A 22 -5.25 6.73 7.47
C GLU A 22 -5.61 5.52 8.34
N GLN A 23 -6.84 5.48 8.87
CA GLN A 23 -7.29 4.36 9.69
C GLN A 23 -7.38 3.05 8.89
N LEU A 24 -7.94 3.08 7.66
CA LEU A 24 -8.02 1.90 6.80
C LEU A 24 -6.64 1.40 6.38
N GLN A 25 -5.72 2.32 6.07
CA GLN A 25 -4.33 1.97 5.73
C GLN A 25 -3.64 1.27 6.90
N LYS A 26 -3.78 1.81 8.11
CA LYS A 26 -3.24 1.19 9.32
C LYS A 26 -3.79 -0.23 9.52
N THR A 27 -5.10 -0.41 9.42
CA THR A 27 -5.74 -1.73 9.57
C THR A 27 -5.30 -2.70 8.46
N TYR A 28 -5.17 -2.22 7.23
CA TYR A 28 -4.67 -3.01 6.11
C TYR A 28 -3.24 -3.49 6.33
N LEU A 29 -2.32 -2.58 6.73
CA LEU A 29 -0.92 -2.92 7.00
C LEU A 29 -0.78 -3.93 8.15
N GLN A 30 -1.60 -3.79 9.20
CA GLN A 30 -1.67 -4.75 10.31
C GLN A 30 -2.14 -6.14 9.86
N ALA A 31 -3.08 -6.21 8.92
CA ALA A 31 -3.60 -7.48 8.42
C ALA A 31 -2.65 -8.15 7.41
N ILE A 32 -1.99 -7.37 6.54
CA ILE A 32 -1.17 -7.95 5.46
C ILE A 32 0.20 -8.44 5.95
N ALA A 33 0.77 -7.83 6.98
CA ALA A 33 2.05 -8.23 7.55
C ALA A 33 2.15 -9.74 7.90
N PRO A 34 1.22 -10.32 8.68
CA PRO A 34 1.24 -11.76 8.95
C PRO A 34 0.91 -12.62 7.71
N ALA A 35 0.07 -12.14 6.80
CA ALA A 35 -0.26 -12.85 5.56
C ALA A 35 0.96 -12.96 4.62
N LEU A 36 1.70 -11.86 4.46
CA LEU A 36 2.96 -11.79 3.71
C LEU A 36 3.96 -12.83 4.23
N ARG A 37 4.19 -12.85 5.55
CA ARG A 37 5.12 -13.81 6.17
C ARG A 37 4.75 -15.26 5.85
N ASN A 38 3.47 -15.60 5.97
CA ASN A 38 3.00 -16.96 5.72
C ASN A 38 3.12 -17.34 4.25
N ARG A 39 2.79 -16.42 3.34
CA ARG A 39 2.85 -16.65 1.89
C ARG A 39 4.28 -16.74 1.38
N LEU A 40 5.18 -15.90 1.90
CA LEU A 40 6.61 -16.00 1.63
C LEU A 40 7.14 -17.39 2.02
N PHE A 41 6.86 -17.83 3.25
CA PHE A 41 7.28 -19.15 3.72
C PHE A 41 6.72 -20.28 2.84
N GLN A 42 5.45 -20.19 2.45
CA GLN A 42 4.82 -21.17 1.56
C GLN A 42 5.48 -21.19 0.18
N ALA A 43 5.76 -20.03 -0.43
CA ALA A 43 6.40 -19.94 -1.74
C ALA A 43 7.81 -20.54 -1.72
N ILE A 44 8.59 -20.26 -0.67
CA ILE A 44 9.92 -20.87 -0.49
C ILE A 44 9.80 -22.39 -0.32
N PHE A 45 8.87 -22.87 0.50
CA PHE A 45 8.67 -24.29 0.70
C PHE A 45 8.32 -25.00 -0.62
N LEU A 46 7.42 -24.42 -1.42
CA LEU A 46 7.06 -24.95 -2.73
C LEU A 46 8.27 -24.94 -3.66
N PHE A 47 9.06 -23.87 -3.68
CA PHE A 47 10.30 -23.81 -4.45
C PHE A 47 11.27 -24.93 -4.06
N CYS A 48 11.56 -25.09 -2.76
CA CYS A 48 12.46 -26.14 -2.27
C CYS A 48 11.98 -27.55 -2.63
N THR A 49 10.67 -27.80 -2.58
CA THR A 49 10.10 -29.14 -2.79
C THR A 49 9.81 -29.48 -4.24
N GLN A 50 9.60 -28.49 -5.11
CA GLN A 50 9.29 -28.70 -6.53
C GLN A 50 10.51 -28.50 -7.43
N ASN A 51 11.39 -27.56 -7.09
CA ASN A 51 12.49 -27.13 -7.95
C ASN A 51 13.84 -27.67 -7.47
N CYS A 52 14.01 -27.85 -6.16
CA CYS A 52 15.28 -28.26 -5.54
C CYS A 52 15.14 -29.40 -4.51
N PRO A 53 14.34 -30.46 -4.74
CA PRO A 53 14.01 -31.44 -3.71
C PRO A 53 15.23 -32.20 -3.18
N GLU A 54 16.18 -32.55 -4.05
CA GLU A 54 17.40 -33.29 -3.67
C GLU A 54 18.29 -32.48 -2.74
N ALA A 55 18.59 -31.23 -3.12
CA ALA A 55 19.36 -30.30 -2.29
C ALA A 55 18.66 -30.07 -0.94
N PHE A 56 17.35 -29.87 -0.93
CA PHE A 56 16.60 -29.68 0.32
C PHE A 56 16.60 -30.92 1.22
N LEU A 57 16.45 -32.12 0.65
CA LEU A 57 16.45 -33.39 1.40
C LEU A 57 17.85 -33.80 1.88
N SER A 58 18.92 -33.32 1.25
CA SER A 58 20.29 -33.54 1.71
C SER A 58 20.62 -32.78 3.01
N LEU A 59 19.82 -31.78 3.38
CA LEU A 59 20.01 -31.05 4.62
C LEU A 59 19.71 -31.92 5.85
N SER A 60 20.62 -31.87 6.82
CA SER A 60 20.42 -32.44 8.14
C SER A 60 19.21 -31.82 8.85
N ALA A 61 18.72 -32.50 9.90
CA ALA A 61 17.63 -31.96 10.72
C ALA A 61 18.00 -30.59 11.33
N ILE A 62 19.27 -30.39 11.71
CA ILE A 62 19.75 -29.14 12.30
C ILE A 62 19.79 -28.01 11.25
N GLU A 63 20.27 -28.30 10.04
CA GLU A 63 20.29 -27.33 8.93
C GLU A 63 18.88 -26.92 8.54
N ARG A 64 17.93 -27.87 8.45
CA ARG A 64 16.53 -27.56 8.16
C ARG A 64 15.89 -26.69 9.24
N CYS A 65 16.16 -26.96 10.53
CA CYS A 65 15.71 -26.09 11.62
C CYS A 65 16.31 -24.69 11.54
N THR A 66 17.60 -24.58 11.19
CA THR A 66 18.30 -23.30 11.05
C THR A 66 17.74 -22.49 9.89
N LEU A 67 17.63 -23.11 8.71
CA LEU A 67 17.02 -22.51 7.53
C LEU A 67 15.60 -22.02 7.83
N GLN A 68 14.77 -22.84 8.48
CA GLN A 68 13.40 -22.45 8.81
C GLN A 68 13.35 -21.23 9.74
N ARG A 69 14.27 -21.11 10.69
CA ARG A 69 14.36 -19.94 11.58
C ARG A 69 14.80 -18.70 10.80
N GLU A 70 15.84 -18.78 9.99
CA GLU A 70 16.33 -17.64 9.18
C GLU A 70 15.25 -17.14 8.19
N LEU A 71 14.50 -18.05 7.55
CA LEU A 71 13.38 -17.67 6.67
C LEU A 71 12.24 -16.97 7.43
N ARG A 72 11.96 -17.39 8.67
CA ARG A 72 10.97 -16.70 9.53
C ARG A 72 11.44 -15.31 9.93
N GLU A 73 12.74 -15.14 10.19
CA GLU A 73 13.34 -13.83 10.47
C GLU A 73 13.24 -12.89 9.26
N ILE A 74 13.47 -13.38 8.03
CA ILE A 74 13.24 -12.60 6.79
C ILE A 74 11.79 -12.14 6.72
N GLY A 75 10.82 -13.04 6.93
CA GLY A 75 9.41 -12.68 6.93
C GLY A 75 9.02 -11.72 8.06
N GLY A 76 9.70 -11.77 9.21
CA GLY A 76 9.57 -10.79 10.29
C GLY A 76 10.05 -9.39 9.88
N ARG A 77 11.24 -9.30 9.29
CA ARG A 77 11.77 -8.04 8.74
C ARG A 77 10.91 -7.47 7.62
N ALA A 78 10.31 -8.34 6.80
CA ALA A 78 9.36 -7.93 5.77
C ALA A 78 8.13 -7.22 6.39
N ALA A 79 7.54 -7.82 7.42
CA ALA A 79 6.44 -7.24 8.17
C ALA A 79 6.82 -5.91 8.84
N GLU A 80 8.01 -5.83 9.46
CA GLU A 80 8.50 -4.61 10.11
C GLU A 80 8.68 -3.47 9.10
N ARG A 81 9.27 -3.73 7.92
CA ARG A 81 9.42 -2.74 6.86
C ARG A 81 8.09 -2.13 6.42
N LEU A 82 7.02 -2.93 6.33
CA LEU A 82 5.67 -2.43 6.03
C LEU A 82 5.10 -1.53 7.12
N HIS A 83 5.49 -1.75 8.37
CA HIS A 83 5.07 -0.89 9.48
C HIS A 83 5.86 0.41 9.56
N THR A 84 7.15 0.39 9.18
CA THR A 84 8.00 1.58 9.16
C THR A 84 7.80 2.44 7.91
N SER A 85 7.33 1.86 6.80
CA SER A 85 7.02 2.63 5.60
C SER A 85 5.88 3.61 5.85
N SER A 86 6.21 4.90 5.96
CA SER A 86 5.21 5.98 5.95
C SER A 86 4.59 6.02 4.55
N LEU A 87 3.32 5.64 4.45
CA LEU A 87 2.60 5.48 3.20
C LEU A 87 1.62 6.66 3.02
N PRO A 88 1.92 7.63 2.14
CA PRO A 88 1.08 8.83 1.98
C PRO A 88 -0.19 8.59 1.15
N SER A 89 -0.29 7.52 0.35
CA SER A 89 -1.42 7.30 -0.57
C SER A 89 -1.62 5.83 -0.96
N THR A 90 -2.77 5.50 -1.56
CA THR A 90 -3.06 4.14 -2.06
C THR A 90 -2.12 3.69 -3.17
N ASP A 91 -1.73 4.59 -4.08
CA ASP A 91 -0.74 4.28 -5.13
C ASP A 91 0.64 3.99 -4.52
N SER A 92 0.92 4.57 -3.35
CA SER A 92 2.13 4.27 -2.57
C SER A 92 2.10 2.86 -1.95
N ILE A 93 0.93 2.27 -1.68
CA ILE A 93 0.82 0.95 -1.04
C ILE A 93 1.31 -0.15 -1.97
N ASP A 94 0.95 -0.10 -3.25
CA ASP A 94 1.38 -1.11 -4.22
C ASP A 94 2.90 -1.04 -4.46
N ALA A 95 3.46 0.17 -4.55
CA ALA A 95 4.89 0.39 -4.63
C ALA A 95 5.62 -0.16 -3.39
N ALA A 96 5.16 0.17 -2.19
CA ALA A 96 5.78 -0.29 -0.95
C ALA A 96 5.70 -1.81 -0.78
N LEU A 97 4.56 -2.42 -1.11
CA LEU A 97 4.43 -3.89 -1.06
C LEU A 97 5.36 -4.56 -2.06
N SER A 98 5.44 -4.04 -3.29
CA SER A 98 6.35 -4.55 -4.31
C SER A 98 7.81 -4.43 -3.89
N GLU A 99 8.18 -3.30 -3.28
CA GLU A 99 9.53 -3.07 -2.76
C GLU A 99 9.87 -4.03 -1.62
N VAL A 100 9.02 -4.12 -0.60
CA VAL A 100 9.23 -5.03 0.53
C VAL A 100 9.29 -6.48 0.05
N LEU A 101 8.42 -6.88 -0.87
CA LEU A 101 8.43 -8.21 -1.46
C LEU A 101 9.72 -8.50 -2.22
N GLY A 102 10.14 -7.59 -3.09
CA GLY A 102 11.37 -7.73 -3.87
C GLY A 102 12.60 -7.91 -2.96
N GLN A 103 12.72 -7.09 -1.91
CA GLN A 103 13.80 -7.22 -0.94
C GLN A 103 13.72 -8.56 -0.18
N SER A 104 12.54 -8.96 0.27
CA SER A 104 12.35 -10.22 1.02
C SER A 104 12.64 -11.45 0.17
N LEU A 105 12.26 -11.43 -1.12
CA LEU A 105 12.56 -12.50 -2.06
C LEU A 105 14.06 -12.56 -2.37
N SER A 106 14.72 -11.41 -2.54
CA SER A 106 16.17 -11.35 -2.72
C SER A 106 16.93 -11.92 -1.52
N GLU A 107 16.57 -11.51 -0.30
CA GLU A 107 17.14 -12.05 0.95
C GLU A 107 16.93 -13.56 1.06
N SER A 108 15.75 -14.05 0.66
CA SER A 108 15.43 -15.48 0.69
C SER A 108 16.26 -16.26 -0.33
N GLN A 109 16.45 -15.71 -1.53
CA GLN A 109 17.26 -16.33 -2.58
C GLN A 109 18.74 -16.40 -2.16
N GLU A 110 19.28 -15.34 -1.55
CA GLU A 110 20.64 -15.31 -1.01
C GLU A 110 20.81 -16.30 0.14
N LEU A 111 19.82 -16.41 1.03
CA LEU A 111 19.82 -17.41 2.10
C LEU A 111 19.85 -18.83 1.53
N LEU A 112 18.99 -19.16 0.55
CA LEU A 112 18.93 -20.49 -0.04
C LEU A 112 20.23 -20.88 -0.75
N SER A 113 20.91 -19.93 -1.41
CA SER A 113 22.18 -20.20 -2.09
C SER A 113 23.29 -20.63 -1.11
N ARG A 114 23.30 -20.10 0.13
CA ARG A 114 24.22 -20.55 1.20
C ARG A 114 24.06 -22.03 1.56
N TYR A 115 22.84 -22.55 1.43
CA TYR A 115 22.53 -23.97 1.61
C TYR A 115 22.58 -24.78 0.30
N GLN A 116 23.11 -24.20 -0.78
CA GLN A 116 23.18 -24.83 -2.10
C GLN A 116 21.80 -25.20 -2.67
N ILE A 117 20.72 -24.57 -2.17
CA ILE A 117 19.36 -24.74 -2.69
C ILE A 117 19.17 -23.71 -3.81
N SER A 118 19.41 -24.13 -5.04
CA SER A 118 19.16 -23.31 -6.22
C SER A 118 18.84 -24.18 -7.43
N ALA A 119 17.97 -23.68 -8.30
CA ALA A 119 17.64 -24.32 -9.57
C ALA A 119 17.96 -23.35 -10.72
N PRO A 120 18.70 -23.77 -11.76
CA PRO A 120 19.08 -22.90 -12.87
C PRO A 120 17.84 -22.28 -13.55
N GLY A 121 17.81 -20.95 -13.65
CA GLY A 121 16.71 -20.22 -14.27
C GLY A 121 15.39 -20.24 -13.49
N GLN A 122 15.40 -20.73 -12.24
CA GLN A 122 14.23 -20.76 -11.38
C GLN A 122 14.49 -19.95 -10.11
N HIS A 123 13.51 -19.11 -9.77
CA HIS A 123 13.54 -18.23 -8.61
C HIS A 123 12.24 -18.38 -7.84
N ILE A 124 12.26 -18.00 -6.57
CA ILE A 124 11.03 -17.90 -5.78
C ILE A 124 10.15 -16.82 -6.43
N GLN A 125 8.94 -17.19 -6.83
CA GLN A 125 7.94 -16.27 -7.37
C GLN A 125 6.83 -16.07 -6.34
N LEU A 126 6.55 -14.80 -6.02
CA LEU A 126 5.41 -14.41 -5.20
C LEU A 126 4.95 -13.01 -5.60
N ALA A 127 3.71 -12.90 -6.08
CA ALA A 127 3.08 -11.64 -6.43
C ALA A 127 2.24 -11.09 -5.26
N THR A 128 2.12 -9.76 -5.16
CA THR A 128 1.30 -9.09 -4.15
C THR A 128 -0.14 -9.61 -4.13
N MET A 129 -0.71 -9.88 -5.31
CA MET A 129 -2.07 -10.42 -5.44
C MET A 129 -2.21 -11.81 -4.80
N GLU A 130 -1.18 -12.64 -4.81
CA GLU A 130 -1.22 -13.98 -4.19
C GLU A 130 -1.26 -13.94 -2.66
N ILE A 131 -0.86 -12.79 -2.08
CA ILE A 131 -0.93 -12.52 -0.66
C ILE A 131 -2.35 -12.11 -0.28
N GLU A 132 -2.98 -11.26 -1.09
CA GLU A 132 -4.32 -10.74 -0.84
C GLU A 132 -5.43 -11.74 -1.15
N THR A 133 -5.31 -12.48 -2.26
CA THR A 133 -6.37 -13.38 -2.76
C THR A 133 -6.67 -14.56 -1.83
N GLY A 134 -5.73 -14.89 -0.93
CA GLY A 134 -5.95 -15.88 0.11
C GLY A 134 -6.76 -15.36 1.31
N ASP A 135 -7.01 -14.05 1.41
CA ASP A 135 -7.61 -13.41 2.58
C ASP A 135 -8.73 -12.43 2.19
N ARG A 136 -9.98 -12.85 2.45
CA ARG A 136 -11.18 -12.04 2.18
C ARG A 136 -11.16 -10.67 2.90
N THR A 137 -10.53 -10.60 4.07
CA THR A 137 -10.40 -9.35 4.84
C THR A 137 -9.50 -8.38 4.10
N LEU A 138 -8.34 -8.85 3.61
CA LEU A 138 -7.41 -8.03 2.83
C LEU A 138 -8.06 -7.51 1.55
N MET A 139 -8.78 -8.38 0.83
CA MET A 139 -9.49 -7.96 -0.38
C MET A 139 -10.55 -6.88 -0.09
N THR A 140 -11.26 -7.00 1.02
CA THR A 140 -12.28 -6.02 1.43
C THR A 140 -11.63 -4.68 1.78
N LEU A 141 -10.60 -4.70 2.63
CA LEU A 141 -9.85 -3.49 3.02
C LEU A 141 -9.22 -2.80 1.80
N ARG A 142 -8.65 -3.57 0.88
CA ARG A 142 -8.06 -3.05 -0.36
C ARG A 142 -9.13 -2.42 -1.27
N GLY A 143 -10.29 -3.05 -1.39
CA GLY A 143 -11.43 -2.50 -2.11
C GLY A 143 -11.91 -1.17 -1.52
N GLU A 144 -12.08 -1.11 -0.20
CA GLU A 144 -12.47 0.12 0.49
C GLU A 144 -11.45 1.25 0.31
N LEU A 145 -10.15 0.94 0.41
CA LEU A 145 -9.08 1.92 0.16
C LEU A 145 -9.16 2.51 -1.25
N ARG A 146 -9.32 1.67 -2.28
CA ARG A 146 -9.44 2.15 -3.68
C ARG A 146 -10.66 3.04 -3.87
N VAL A 147 -11.81 2.65 -3.34
CA VAL A 147 -13.06 3.43 -3.44
C VAL A 147 -12.91 4.77 -2.72
N LEU A 148 -12.39 4.77 -1.50
CA LEU A 148 -12.24 5.97 -0.70
C LEU A 148 -11.25 6.96 -1.34
N SER A 149 -10.14 6.45 -1.88
CA SER A 149 -9.15 7.27 -2.60
C SER A 149 -9.71 7.90 -3.87
N ALA A 150 -10.48 7.15 -4.65
CA ALA A 150 -11.15 7.70 -5.84
C ALA A 150 -12.14 8.82 -5.47
N ARG A 151 -12.93 8.63 -4.41
CA ARG A 151 -13.86 9.66 -3.93
C ARG A 151 -13.12 10.89 -3.38
N HIS A 152 -12.02 10.69 -2.67
CA HIS A 152 -11.23 11.80 -2.13
C HIS A 152 -10.67 12.67 -3.28
N ALA A 153 -10.11 12.05 -4.31
CA ALA A 153 -9.65 12.75 -5.52
C ALA A 153 -10.79 13.54 -6.19
N GLN A 154 -12.00 12.96 -6.25
CA GLN A 154 -13.18 13.63 -6.78
C GLN A 154 -13.55 14.89 -5.98
N HIS A 155 -13.52 14.85 -4.65
CA HIS A 155 -13.83 16.01 -3.81
C HIS A 155 -12.77 17.10 -3.90
N LEU A 156 -11.49 16.74 -4.00
CA LEU A 156 -10.42 17.72 -4.25
C LEU A 156 -10.64 18.48 -5.56
N GLU A 157 -11.05 17.77 -6.62
CA GLU A 157 -11.35 18.40 -7.90
C GLU A 157 -12.58 19.32 -7.82
N GLN A 158 -13.63 18.90 -7.09
CA GLN A 158 -14.81 19.73 -6.86
C GLN A 158 -14.47 20.98 -6.05
N LEU A 159 -13.64 20.86 -5.02
CA LEU A 159 -13.20 21.97 -4.19
C LEU A 159 -12.44 23.00 -5.02
N ARG A 160 -11.48 22.57 -5.86
CA ARG A 160 -10.74 23.46 -6.77
C ARG A 160 -11.67 24.23 -7.69
N LYS A 161 -12.64 23.56 -8.31
CA LYS A 161 -13.64 24.20 -9.18
C LYS A 161 -14.44 25.26 -8.44
N LYS A 162 -14.88 24.97 -7.21
CA LYS A 162 -15.67 25.92 -6.40
C LYS A 162 -14.84 27.11 -5.93
N GLN A 163 -13.59 26.89 -5.53
CA GLN A 163 -12.64 27.96 -5.20
C GLN A 163 -12.41 28.88 -6.40
N TRP A 164 -12.24 28.32 -7.61
CA TRP A 164 -12.12 29.11 -8.83
C TRP A 164 -13.37 29.98 -9.09
N LEU A 165 -14.57 29.40 -8.98
CA LEU A 165 -15.82 30.15 -9.14
C LEU A 165 -15.94 31.33 -8.16
N LYS A 166 -15.51 31.13 -6.90
CA LYS A 166 -15.47 32.20 -5.91
C LYS A 166 -14.52 33.32 -6.32
N VAL A 167 -13.31 33.00 -6.79
CA VAL A 167 -12.34 33.99 -7.27
C VAL A 167 -12.93 34.83 -8.40
N VAL A 168 -13.57 34.18 -9.38
CA VAL A 168 -14.22 34.88 -10.50
C VAL A 168 -15.34 35.80 -10.00
N ALA A 169 -16.22 35.33 -9.13
CA ALA A 169 -17.31 36.13 -8.59
C ALA A 169 -16.80 37.36 -7.80
N THR A 170 -15.77 37.18 -6.97
CA THR A 170 -15.15 38.29 -6.22
C THR A 170 -14.45 39.27 -7.16
N ALA A 171 -13.78 38.79 -8.22
CA ALA A 171 -13.16 39.67 -9.22
C ALA A 171 -14.20 40.48 -9.99
N GLU A 172 -15.34 39.87 -10.37
CA GLU A 172 -16.45 40.58 -11.00
C GLU A 172 -17.06 41.64 -10.09
N GLU A 173 -17.25 41.34 -8.80
CA GLU A 173 -17.81 42.28 -7.83
C GLU A 173 -16.85 43.44 -7.54
N ALA A 174 -15.55 43.15 -7.41
CA ALA A 174 -14.51 44.18 -7.31
C ALA A 174 -14.45 45.05 -8.56
N TRP A 175 -14.56 44.45 -9.75
CA TRP A 175 -14.65 45.20 -11.00
C TRP A 175 -15.91 46.08 -11.04
N ARG A 176 -17.08 45.56 -10.67
CA ARG A 176 -18.33 46.35 -10.64
C ARG A 176 -18.24 47.53 -9.68
N THR A 177 -17.63 47.35 -8.50
CA THR A 177 -17.53 48.39 -7.47
C THR A 177 -16.43 49.42 -7.76
N ALA A 178 -15.35 49.04 -8.45
CA ALA A 178 -14.27 49.96 -8.82
C ALA A 178 -14.67 51.02 -9.87
N TRP A 179 -15.78 50.83 -10.59
CA TRP A 179 -16.26 51.72 -11.64
C TRP A 179 -17.56 52.47 -11.26
N VAL A 180 -18.01 52.38 -10.01
CA VAL A 180 -19.10 53.24 -9.51
C VAL A 180 -18.49 54.58 -9.10
N ASP A 181 -18.81 55.64 -9.83
CA ASP A 181 -18.39 57.01 -9.49
C ASP A 181 -18.90 57.42 -8.09
N PRO A 182 -18.08 58.08 -7.25
CA PRO A 182 -18.52 58.64 -5.98
C PRO A 182 -19.29 59.94 -6.23
N SER A 183 -20.48 59.87 -6.81
CA SER A 183 -21.36 61.03 -6.98
C SER A 183 -22.82 60.59 -7.13
N ASP A 184 -23.53 60.56 -6.00
CA ASP A 184 -24.90 61.04 -5.84
C ASP A 184 -25.10 61.51 -4.39
#